data_AF-A0A2N6JZQ7-F1
#
_entry.id   AF-A0A2N6JZQ7-F1
#
_cell.length_a   1.000
_cell.length_b   1.000
_cell.length_c   1.000
_cell.angle_alpha   90.00
_cell.angle_beta   90.00
_cell.angle_gamma   90.00
#
_symmetry.space_group_name_H-M   'P 1'
#
loop_
_entity.id
_entity.type
_entity.pdbx_description
1 polymer ?
#
loop_
_entity_poly.entity_id
_entity_poly.type
_entity_poly.pdbx_seq_one_letter_code
_entity_poly.pdbx_strand_id
1 'polypeptide(L)' 'MKFGIDIGHNCKPDTGAVSIKKEDDLTKAVGTKLMEKLSAAGHSVINCTPNITRSVDESLQKRVNKANDNNVWAR' A
#
# COMPACT_ATOMS: atom_id res chain seq x y z
N MET A 1 -15.87 -6.61 -5.83
CA MET A 1 -14.60 -6.75 -6.60
C MET A 1 -13.44 -7.03 -5.64
N LYS A 2 -12.27 -7.39 -6.16
CA LYS A 2 -11.03 -7.57 -5.38
C LYS A 2 -10.07 -6.43 -5.71
N PHE A 3 -9.61 -5.68 -4.71
CA PHE A 3 -8.74 -4.52 -4.87
C PHE A 3 -7.40 -4.77 -4.18
N GLY A 4 -6.30 -4.54 -4.90
CA GLY A 4 -4.96 -4.37 -4.31
C GLY A 4 -4.73 -2.90 -4.00
N ILE A 5 -4.43 -2.59 -2.74
CA ILE A 5 -4.13 -1.22 -2.31
C ILE A 5 -2.66 -1.15 -1.94
N ASP A 6 -1.92 -0.33 -2.68
CA ASP A 6 -0.54 0.01 -2.37
C ASP A 6 -0.48 1.41 -1.75
N ILE A 7 -0.24 1.46 -0.45
CA ILE A 7 0.05 2.70 0.28
C ILE A 7 1.55 2.97 0.10
N GLY A 8 1.86 3.95 -0.76
CA GLY A 8 3.24 4.36 -1.04
C GLY A 8 4.02 4.66 0.23
N HIS A 9 5.33 4.40 0.19
CA HIS A 9 6.23 4.55 1.34
C HIS A 9 5.77 3.69 2.52
N ASN A 10 5.89 4.15 3.76
CA ASN A 10 5.48 3.41 4.97
C ASN A 10 6.30 2.15 5.28
N CYS A 11 7.51 2.05 4.73
CA CYS A 11 8.41 0.93 4.96
C CYS A 11 9.84 1.44 5.15
N LYS A 12 10.30 1.56 6.40
CA LYS A 12 11.62 2.14 6.72
C LYS A 12 12.75 1.48 5.91
N PRO A 13 13.73 2.24 5.39
CA PRO A 13 13.97 3.68 5.62
C PRO A 13 13.13 4.63 4.76
N ASP A 14 12.22 4.11 3.93
CA ASP A 14 11.44 4.91 2.99
C ASP A 14 10.26 5.62 3.66
N THR A 15 10.33 6.96 3.69
CA THR A 15 9.33 7.86 4.29
C THR A 15 8.67 8.78 3.25
N GLY A 16 9.08 8.70 1.98
CA GLY A 16 8.57 9.55 0.92
C GLY A 16 8.99 11.01 1.03
N ALA A 17 8.23 11.89 0.39
CA ALA A 17 8.48 13.32 0.39
C ALA A 17 8.16 13.96 1.76
N VAL A 18 9.00 14.91 2.18
CA VAL A 18 8.77 15.74 3.37
C VAL A 18 8.87 17.21 3.00
N SER A 19 7.72 17.90 3.07
CA SER A 19 7.65 19.35 2.91
C SER A 19 6.65 19.92 3.92
N ILE A 20 5.49 20.44 3.48
CA ILE A 20 4.43 20.96 4.35
C ILE A 20 3.89 19.86 5.31
N LYS A 21 3.84 18.62 4.82
CA LYS A 21 3.50 17.41 5.57
C LYS A 21 4.37 16.25 5.07
N LYS A 22 4.39 15.15 5.82
CA LYS A 22 5.06 13.91 5.41
C LYS A 22 4.12 13.07 4.56
N GLU A 23 4.66 12.53 3.47
CA GLU A 23 3.89 11.69 2.56
C GLU A 23 3.40 10.41 3.22
N ASP A 24 4.25 9.71 3.98
CA ASP A 24 3.89 8.46 4.66
C ASP A 24 2.67 8.59 5.59
N ASP A 25 2.63 9.65 6.40
CA ASP A 25 1.49 9.98 7.27
C ASP A 25 0.20 10.18 6.46
N LEU A 26 0.27 10.94 5.36
CA LEU A 26 -0.88 11.27 4.53
C LEU A 26 -1.39 10.08 3.73
N THR A 27 -0.50 9.35 3.06
CA THR A 27 -0.88 8.17 2.27
C THR A 27 -1.44 7.07 3.16
N LYS A 28 -0.89 6.88 4.37
CA LYS A 28 -1.42 5.92 5.34
C LYS A 28 -2.82 6.28 5.80
N ALA A 29 -3.09 7.56 6.07
CA ALA A 29 -4.42 8.03 6.45
C ALA A 29 -5.45 7.76 5.32
N VAL A 30 -5.12 8.14 4.09
CA VAL A 30 -6.00 7.95 2.91
C VAL A 30 -6.20 6.46 2.61
N GLY A 31 -5.10 5.70 2.55
CA GLY A 31 -5.12 4.27 2.23
C GLY A 31 -5.93 3.46 3.24
N THR A 32 -5.75 3.72 4.54
CA THR A 32 -6.54 3.08 5.60
C THR A 32 -8.03 3.38 5.44
N LYS A 33 -8.39 4.65 5.20
CA LYS A 33 -9.79 5.04 5.02
C LYS A 33 -10.42 4.44 3.77
N LEU A 34 -9.65 4.34 2.67
CA LEU A 34 -10.10 3.70 1.44
C LEU A 34 -10.36 2.21 1.66
N MET A 35 -9.45 1.49 2.31
CA MET A 35 -9.61 0.07 2.62
C MET A 35 -10.87 -0.17 3.47
N GLU A 36 -11.10 0.62 4.53
CA GLU A 36 -12.32 0.56 5.33
C GLU A 36 -13.59 0.71 4.48
N LYS A 37 -13.63 1.73 3.61
CA LYS A 37 -14.79 2.01 2.75
C LYS A 37 -15.05 0.89 1.74
N LEU A 38 -13.99 0.35 1.12
CA LEU A 38 -14.12 -0.76 0.17
C LEU A 38 -14.61 -2.04 0.86
N SER A 39 -14.07 -2.36 2.03
CA SER A 39 -14.54 -3.50 2.82
C SER A 39 -16.00 -3.33 3.26
N ALA A 40 -16.38 -2.13 3.72
CA ALA A 40 -17.77 -1.83 4.10
C ALA A 40 -18.74 -1.94 2.90
N ALA A 41 -18.27 -1.70 1.68
CA ALA A 41 -19.03 -1.89 0.44
C ALA A 41 -19.07 -3.36 -0.04
N GLY A 42 -18.57 -4.32 0.75
CA GLY A 42 -18.58 -5.74 0.42
C GLY A 42 -17.50 -6.17 -0.59
N HIS A 43 -16.42 -5.40 -0.71
CA HIS A 43 -15.29 -5.75 -1.57
C HIS A 43 -14.17 -6.44 -0.79
N SER A 44 -13.43 -7.32 -1.47
CA SER A 44 -12.20 -7.90 -0.93
C SER A 44 -11.05 -6.93 -1.11
N VAL A 45 -10.32 -6.65 -0.04
CA VAL A 45 -9.22 -5.66 -0.03
C VAL A 45 -7.94 -6.36 0.37
N ILE A 46 -6.90 -6.21 -0.45
CA ILE A 46 -5.56 -6.74 -0.21
C ILE A 46 -4.64 -5.56 0.02
N ASN A 47 -4.10 -5.43 1.23
CA ASN A 47 -3.03 -4.49 1.50
C ASN A 47 -1.72 -5.02 0.93
N CYS A 48 -1.18 -4.31 -0.06
CA CYS A 48 0.08 -4.66 -0.72
C CYS A 48 1.30 -4.00 -0.05
N THR A 49 1.11 -3.07 0.88
CA THR A 49 2.18 -2.35 1.57
C THR A 49 2.88 -3.25 2.59
N PRO A 50 4.20 -3.46 2.48
CA PRO A 50 4.97 -4.26 3.43
C PRO A 50 5.26 -3.46 4.71
N ASN A 51 5.28 -4.14 5.86
CA ASN A 51 5.57 -3.50 7.15
C ASN A 51 7.08 -3.30 7.41
N ILE A 52 7.92 -4.19 6.89
CA ILE A 52 9.38 -4.22 7.13
C ILE A 52 10.10 -4.68 5.86
N THR A 53 11.07 -3.89 5.41
CA THR A 53 12.05 -4.25 4.38
C THR A 53 13.45 -3.74 4.74
N ARG A 54 14.46 -4.27 4.05
CA ARG A 54 15.88 -3.91 4.21
C ARG A 54 16.35 -2.89 3.17
N SER A 55 15.59 -2.74 2.08
CA SER A 55 15.84 -1.75 1.02
C SER A 55 14.53 -1.27 0.38
N VAL A 56 14.64 -0.21 -0.42
CA VAL A 56 13.53 0.30 -1.26
C VAL A 56 13.17 -0.74 -2.31
N ASP A 57 14.14 -1.33 -3.00
CA ASP A 57 13.90 -2.35 -4.03
C ASP A 57 13.14 -3.56 -3.48
N GLU A 58 13.49 -4.03 -2.29
CA GLU A 58 12.76 -5.11 -1.63
C GLU A 58 11.30 -4.69 -1.31
N SER A 59 11.09 -3.43 -0.94
CA SER A 59 9.75 -2.88 -0.69
C SER A 59 8.91 -2.92 -1.96
N LEU A 60 9.44 -2.40 -3.07
CA LEU A 60 8.77 -2.37 -4.36
C LEU A 60 8.47 -3.78 -4.87
N GLN A 61 9.44 -4.70 -4.78
CA GLN A 61 9.26 -6.09 -5.17
C GLN A 61 8.16 -6.77 -4.36
N LYS A 62 8.13 -6.59 -3.04
CA LYS A 62 7.10 -7.20 -2.17
C LYS A 62 5.70 -6.70 -2.49
N ARG A 63 5.53 -5.42 -2.84
CA ARG A 63 4.23 -4.84 -3.24
C ARG A 63 3.69 -5.52 -4.49
N VAL A 64 4.54 -5.63 -5.51
CA VAL A 64 4.18 -6.26 -6.79
C VAL A 64 3.91 -7.76 -6.60
N ASN A 65 4.77 -8.48 -5.87
CA ASN A 65 4.56 -9.90 -5.59
C ASN A 65 3.23 -10.13 -4.86
N LYS A 66 2.93 -9.33 -3.84
CA LYS A 66 1.65 -9.42 -3.10
C LYS A 66 0.45 -9.20 -4.01
N ALA A 67 0.53 -8.25 -4.94
CA ALA A 67 -0.52 -7.99 -5.92
C ALA A 67 -0.68 -9.15 -6.92
N ASN A 68 0.43 -9.71 -7.41
CA ASN A 68 0.46 -10.85 -8.34
C ASN A 68 -0.10 -12.12 -7.69
N ASP A 69 0.38 -12.47 -6.50
CA ASP A 69 -0.09 -13.63 -5.72
C ASP A 69 -1.58 -13.57 -5.41
N ASN A 70 -2.15 -12.36 -5.44
CA ASN A 70 -3.57 -12.11 -5.21
C ASN A 70 -4.39 -11.85 -6.47
N ASN A 71 -3.79 -11.85 -7.66
CA ASN A 71 -4.45 -11.53 -8.93
C ASN A 71 -5.20 -10.18 -8.90
N VAL A 72 -4.55 -9.13 -8.38
CA VAL A 72 -5.10 -7.76 -8.29
C VAL A 72 -4.31 -6.74 -9.12
N TRP A 73 -3.71 -7.20 -10.22
CA TRP A 73 -3.00 -6.36 -11.21
C TRP A 73 -3.93 -5.99 -12.37
N ALA A 74 -3.65 -4.87 -13.04
CA ALA A 74 -4.43 -4.41 -14.20
C ALA A 74 -4.18 -5.33 -15.40
N ARG A 75 -5.26 -5.91 -15.95
CA ARG A 75 -5.22 -6.65 -17.22
C ARG A 75 -5.28 -5.72 -18.42
#